data_AF-A0A1L5FBD3-F1
#
_entry.id   AF-A0A1L5FBD3-F1
#
_cell.length_a   1.000
_cell.length_b   1.000
_cell.length_c   1.000
_cell.angle_alpha   90.00
_cell.angle_beta   90.00
_cell.angle_gamma   90.00
#
_symmetry.space_group_name_H-M   'P 1'
#
loop_
_entity.id
_entity.type
_entity.pdbx_description
1 polymer ?
#
loop_
_entity_poly.entity_id
_entity_poly.type
_entity_poly.pdbx_seq_one_letter_code
_entity_poly.pdbx_strand_id
1 'polypeptide(L)'
;MEQINTKYGTLKELNYVKYYEDGAMKECTLDSLNKLKTPCGLLTPKYEYGEERSKHIPSVAFYNNGNLKKIYLEEQTGINTSIGILPAEFITFYESGNIKRVFPLNGKITGYWSEKDEYNLAKEIKFDVSIGKLEEKVISVYFYESGSIKSITFWSKDDIKISSPIGNVYVRIGVSFYEDGKLKSFEPLKPTAVPTEIGTIMAYNTQAIGIHGDSNSVKFFNNGGVESLITSTDSIEVISKKGEKSLYEPLLRPSVIDENFMEVVPLNIEFCGQKVKFTRGSKFLSEYAIDDYNFYIKSSPLRENSPCSSCEGY
;
A
#
# COMPACT_ATOMS: atom_id res chain seq x y z
N MET A 1 -10.42 39.59 -12.66
CA MET A 1 -10.47 38.23 -12.08
C MET A 1 -9.85 37.30 -13.09
N GLU A 2 -8.78 36.62 -12.71
CA GLU A 2 -8.13 35.63 -13.55
C GLU A 2 -9.09 34.44 -13.72
N GLN A 3 -9.35 34.05 -14.96
CA GLN A 3 -10.10 32.84 -15.29
C GLN A 3 -9.21 31.99 -16.18
N ILE A 4 -9.14 30.69 -15.90
CA ILE A 4 -8.27 29.79 -16.64
C ILE A 4 -9.11 28.65 -17.20
N ASN A 5 -9.06 28.51 -18.52
CA ASN A 5 -9.73 27.44 -19.22
C ASN A 5 -8.88 26.18 -19.17
N THR A 6 -9.48 25.09 -18.72
CA THR A 6 -8.86 23.76 -18.69
C THR A 6 -9.62 22.81 -19.62
N LYS A 7 -9.08 21.61 -19.85
CA LYS A 7 -9.79 20.53 -20.56
C LYS A 7 -11.11 20.13 -19.89
N TYR A 8 -11.28 20.43 -18.61
CA TYR A 8 -12.37 19.94 -17.77
C TYR A 8 -13.37 21.04 -17.39
N GLY A 9 -13.13 22.28 -17.81
CA GLY A 9 -13.96 23.45 -17.48
C GLY A 9 -13.12 24.68 -17.17
N THR A 10 -13.81 25.79 -16.87
CA THR A 10 -13.18 27.06 -16.50
C THR A 10 -13.04 27.16 -14.99
N LEU A 11 -11.82 27.44 -14.53
CA LEU A 11 -11.51 27.77 -13.14
C LEU A 11 -11.60 29.28 -12.94
N LYS A 12 -12.24 29.69 -11.85
CA LYS A 12 -12.43 31.08 -11.45
C LYS A 12 -11.98 31.27 -10.00
N GLU A 13 -11.67 32.52 -9.66
CA GLU A 13 -11.34 32.94 -8.28
C GLU A 13 -10.19 32.11 -7.69
N LEU A 14 -9.06 32.13 -8.41
CA LEU A 14 -7.83 31.46 -8.02
C LEU A 14 -7.07 32.32 -7.01
N ASN A 15 -6.79 31.77 -5.82
CA ASN A 15 -6.00 32.40 -4.77
C ASN A 15 -4.50 32.20 -4.99
N TYR A 16 -4.16 30.99 -5.43
CA TYR A 16 -2.79 30.60 -5.73
C TYR A 16 -2.76 29.91 -7.09
N VAL A 17 -1.77 30.26 -7.91
CA VAL A 17 -1.49 29.57 -9.17
C VAL A 17 0.02 29.40 -9.31
N LYS A 18 0.41 28.22 -9.79
CA LYS A 18 1.77 27.91 -10.17
C LYS A 18 1.79 27.40 -11.59
N TYR A 19 2.83 27.77 -12.33
CA TYR A 19 3.03 27.37 -13.72
C TYR A 19 4.28 26.50 -13.86
N TYR A 20 4.34 25.74 -14.94
CA TYR A 20 5.56 25.14 -15.46
C TYR A 20 6.40 26.19 -16.20
N GLU A 21 7.64 25.84 -16.57
CA GLU A 21 8.56 26.74 -17.27
C GLU A 21 8.04 27.16 -18.66
N ASP A 22 7.24 26.31 -19.30
CA ASP A 22 6.60 26.58 -20.59
C ASP A 22 5.30 27.39 -20.48
N GLY A 23 4.93 27.80 -19.26
CA GLY A 23 3.72 28.57 -18.99
C GLY A 23 2.46 27.74 -18.80
N ALA A 24 2.50 26.41 -18.90
CA ALA A 24 1.35 25.56 -18.61
C ALA A 24 0.97 25.63 -17.12
N MET A 25 -0.32 25.60 -16.79
CA MET A 25 -0.78 25.56 -15.41
C MET A 25 -0.32 24.26 -14.74
N LYS A 26 0.31 24.39 -13.57
CA LYS A 26 0.80 23.27 -12.77
C LYS A 26 -0.12 22.93 -11.62
N GLU A 27 -0.54 23.93 -10.84
CA GLU A 27 -1.44 23.74 -9.71
C GLU A 27 -2.09 25.05 -9.30
N CYS A 28 -3.24 24.95 -8.66
CA CYS A 28 -3.94 26.11 -8.11
C CYS A 28 -4.74 25.80 -6.84
N THR A 29 -4.99 26.84 -6.07
CA THR A 29 -5.95 26.86 -4.96
C THR A 29 -7.10 27.78 -5.34
N LEU A 30 -8.32 27.32 -5.09
CA LEU A 30 -9.56 28.05 -5.38
C LEU A 30 -10.13 28.62 -4.07
N ASP A 31 -10.79 29.77 -4.16
CA ASP A 31 -11.53 30.38 -3.04
C ASP A 31 -13.06 30.33 -3.26
N SER A 32 -13.52 29.71 -4.35
CA SER A 32 -14.96 29.48 -4.58
C SER A 32 -15.31 28.23 -5.38
N LEU A 33 -16.61 27.96 -5.41
CA LEU A 33 -17.19 26.81 -6.07
C LEU A 33 -16.86 26.78 -7.56
N ASN A 34 -16.13 25.74 -7.96
CA ASN A 34 -15.87 25.40 -9.34
C ASN A 34 -16.28 23.93 -9.59
N LYS A 35 -16.70 23.61 -10.81
CA LYS A 35 -17.09 22.26 -11.20
C LYS A 35 -16.31 21.83 -12.43
N LEU A 36 -15.63 20.69 -12.33
CA LEU A 36 -14.85 20.11 -13.41
C LEU A 36 -15.54 18.85 -13.94
N LYS A 37 -15.82 18.83 -15.25
CA LYS A 37 -16.39 17.67 -15.93
C LYS A 37 -15.25 16.74 -16.34
N THR A 38 -15.15 15.59 -15.69
CA THR A 38 -14.10 14.60 -15.93
C THR A 38 -14.69 13.28 -16.42
N PRO A 39 -13.89 12.36 -16.99
CA PRO A 39 -14.37 11.02 -17.35
C PRO A 39 -14.94 10.23 -16.16
N CYS A 40 -14.50 10.51 -14.94
CA CYS A 40 -14.94 9.81 -13.73
C CYS A 40 -16.11 10.50 -13.00
N GLY A 41 -16.62 11.62 -13.52
CA GLY A 41 -17.78 12.33 -12.98
C GLY A 41 -17.60 13.86 -12.94
N LEU A 42 -18.60 14.53 -12.37
CA LEU A 42 -18.54 15.95 -12.07
C LEU A 42 -17.87 16.14 -10.72
N LEU A 43 -16.70 16.78 -10.70
CA LEU A 43 -15.89 16.94 -9.50
C LEU A 43 -15.89 18.40 -9.06
N THR A 44 -16.07 18.62 -7.76
CA THR A 44 -15.97 19.94 -7.12
C THR A 44 -14.66 19.99 -6.35
N PRO A 45 -13.62 20.69 -6.85
CA PRO A 45 -12.39 20.86 -6.10
C PRO A 45 -12.64 21.66 -4.82
N LYS A 46 -11.83 21.40 -3.79
CA LYS A 46 -11.90 22.09 -2.51
C LYS A 46 -11.61 23.57 -2.68
N TYR A 47 -12.41 24.40 -2.05
CA TYR A 47 -12.27 25.84 -2.02
C TYR A 47 -12.47 26.42 -0.60
N GLU A 48 -13.04 25.65 0.33
CA GLU A 48 -13.12 26.05 1.73
C GLU A 48 -11.95 25.45 2.54
N TYR A 49 -11.18 26.31 3.18
CA TYR A 49 -10.05 25.94 4.05
C TYR A 49 -10.25 26.55 5.43
N GLY A 50 -10.00 25.78 6.50
CA GLY A 50 -10.14 26.29 7.87
C GLY A 50 -10.48 25.21 8.89
N GLU A 51 -10.92 24.05 8.44
CA GLU A 51 -11.17 22.90 9.31
C GLU A 51 -9.85 22.27 9.78
N GLU A 52 -9.81 21.81 11.03
CA GLU A 52 -8.64 21.17 11.64
C GLU A 52 -8.14 19.94 10.87
N ARG A 53 -9.08 19.20 10.26
CA ARG A 53 -8.82 18.03 9.42
C ARG A 53 -8.28 18.37 8.03
N SER A 54 -8.48 19.60 7.56
CA SER A 54 -8.16 19.97 6.18
C SER A 54 -6.65 20.04 5.94
N LYS A 55 -6.20 19.44 4.83
CA LYS A 55 -4.81 19.59 4.37
C LYS A 55 -4.64 20.90 3.61
N HIS A 56 -3.61 21.66 3.94
CA HIS A 56 -3.18 22.81 3.12
C HIS A 56 -2.42 22.32 1.88
N ILE A 57 -3.16 21.76 0.93
CA ILE A 57 -2.67 21.34 -0.39
C ILE A 57 -3.49 22.04 -1.49
N PRO A 58 -2.93 22.19 -2.71
CA PRO A 58 -3.66 22.76 -3.83
C PRO A 58 -4.95 22.01 -4.13
N SER A 59 -6.02 22.74 -4.44
CA SER A 59 -7.32 22.20 -4.86
C SER A 59 -7.18 21.27 -6.05
N VAL A 60 -6.40 21.70 -7.06
CA VAL A 60 -6.17 20.96 -8.30
C VAL A 60 -4.72 21.08 -8.73
N ALA A 61 -4.17 20.03 -9.31
CA ALA A 61 -2.91 20.09 -10.05
C ALA A 61 -3.03 19.35 -11.38
N PHE A 62 -2.20 19.76 -12.34
CA PHE A 62 -2.19 19.27 -13.71
C PHE A 62 -0.80 18.77 -14.09
N TYR A 63 -0.77 17.88 -15.09
CA TYR A 63 0.43 17.58 -15.86
C TYR A 63 0.66 18.67 -16.91
N ASN A 64 1.84 18.68 -17.50
CA ASN A 64 2.21 19.67 -18.51
C ASN A 64 1.31 19.61 -19.75
N ASN A 65 0.78 18.43 -20.07
CA ASN A 65 -0.18 18.22 -21.15
C ASN A 65 -1.61 18.72 -20.83
N GLY A 66 -1.84 19.32 -19.65
CA GLY A 66 -3.13 19.85 -19.20
C GLY A 66 -4.11 18.80 -18.64
N ASN A 67 -3.72 17.53 -18.54
CA ASN A 67 -4.53 16.52 -17.85
C ASN A 67 -4.42 16.70 -16.33
N LEU A 68 -5.48 16.31 -15.60
CA LEU A 68 -5.43 16.30 -14.14
C LEU A 68 -4.30 15.39 -13.65
N LYS A 69 -3.60 15.86 -12.64
CA LYS A 69 -2.60 15.10 -11.88
C LYS A 69 -3.15 14.69 -10.52
N LYS A 70 -3.84 15.61 -9.86
CA LYS A 70 -4.56 15.35 -8.60
C LYS A 70 -5.67 16.38 -8.39
N ILE A 71 -6.68 16.00 -7.62
CA ILE A 71 -7.78 16.86 -7.19
C ILE A 71 -8.12 16.53 -5.73
N TYR A 72 -8.18 17.56 -4.91
CA TYR A 72 -8.74 17.51 -3.55
C TYR A 72 -10.16 18.04 -3.62
N LEU A 73 -11.13 17.26 -3.15
CA LEU A 73 -12.56 17.55 -3.30
C LEU A 73 -13.09 18.28 -2.08
N GLU A 74 -14.09 19.14 -2.31
CA GLU A 74 -14.78 19.85 -1.23
C GLU A 74 -15.52 18.86 -0.32
N GLU A 75 -16.28 17.96 -0.94
CA GLU A 75 -17.05 16.92 -0.27
C GLU A 75 -16.66 15.53 -0.80
N GLN A 76 -16.83 14.52 0.04
CA GLN A 76 -16.66 13.13 -0.38
C GLN A 76 -17.62 12.81 -1.53
N THR A 77 -17.07 12.50 -2.69
CA THR A 77 -17.83 12.28 -3.93
C THR A 77 -17.68 10.84 -4.41
N GLY A 78 -18.76 10.23 -4.90
CA GLY A 78 -18.71 8.90 -5.50
C GLY A 78 -18.04 8.92 -6.88
N ILE A 79 -17.02 8.08 -7.07
CA ILE A 79 -16.22 8.00 -8.29
C ILE A 79 -16.48 6.66 -8.98
N ASN A 80 -16.88 6.71 -10.24
CA ASN A 80 -17.07 5.51 -11.05
C ASN A 80 -15.71 4.87 -11.36
N THR A 81 -15.53 3.61 -10.96
CA THR A 81 -14.32 2.82 -11.22
C THR A 81 -14.68 1.43 -11.75
N SER A 82 -13.66 0.67 -12.17
CA SER A 82 -13.81 -0.72 -12.64
C SER A 82 -14.32 -1.68 -11.56
N ILE A 83 -14.17 -1.33 -10.28
CA ILE A 83 -14.60 -2.13 -9.13
C ILE A 83 -15.85 -1.57 -8.44
N GLY A 84 -16.57 -0.67 -9.12
CA GLY A 84 -17.77 -0.01 -8.60
C GLY A 84 -17.55 1.46 -8.24
N ILE A 85 -18.49 2.02 -7.48
CA ILE A 85 -18.45 3.42 -7.05
C ILE A 85 -17.62 3.51 -5.76
N LEU A 86 -16.52 4.24 -5.81
CA LEU A 86 -15.69 4.50 -4.63
C LEU A 86 -15.93 5.92 -4.11
N PRO A 87 -16.19 6.12 -2.81
CA PRO A 87 -16.12 7.45 -2.21
C PRO A 87 -14.70 8.00 -2.33
N ALA A 88 -14.58 9.30 -2.57
CA ALA A 88 -13.29 9.98 -2.65
C ALA A 88 -13.35 11.38 -2.06
N GLU A 89 -12.36 11.72 -1.24
CA GLU A 89 -12.00 13.10 -0.93
C GLU A 89 -10.78 13.54 -1.76
N PHE A 90 -9.94 12.61 -2.18
CA PHE A 90 -8.74 12.92 -2.97
C PHE A 90 -8.51 11.88 -4.05
N ILE A 91 -8.15 12.34 -5.25
CA ILE A 91 -7.90 11.49 -6.40
C ILE A 91 -6.60 11.92 -7.06
N THR A 92 -5.81 10.94 -7.49
CA THR A 92 -4.64 11.15 -8.33
C THR A 92 -4.83 10.45 -9.67
N PHE A 93 -4.17 10.95 -10.70
CA PHE A 93 -4.31 10.48 -12.08
C PHE A 93 -2.94 10.17 -12.68
N TYR A 94 -2.93 9.33 -13.71
CA TYR A 94 -1.81 9.19 -14.63
C TYR A 94 -1.77 10.36 -15.61
N GLU A 95 -0.65 10.53 -16.31
CA GLU A 95 -0.51 11.60 -17.29
C GLU A 95 -1.46 11.44 -18.49
N SER A 96 -1.94 10.22 -18.77
CA SER A 96 -3.03 9.94 -19.71
C SER A 96 -4.39 10.51 -19.28
N GLY A 97 -4.56 10.85 -18.00
CA GLY A 97 -5.82 11.27 -17.41
C GLY A 97 -6.63 10.13 -16.78
N ASN A 98 -6.16 8.87 -16.88
CA ASN A 98 -6.79 7.74 -16.21
C ASN A 98 -6.57 7.82 -14.68
N ILE A 99 -7.54 7.29 -13.92
CA ILE A 99 -7.44 7.26 -12.45
C ILE A 99 -6.20 6.45 -12.06
N LYS A 100 -5.39 7.07 -11.20
CA LYS A 100 -4.26 6.40 -10.55
C LYS A 100 -4.71 5.87 -9.21
N ARG A 101 -5.05 6.73 -8.26
CA ARG A 101 -5.41 6.31 -6.90
C ARG A 101 -6.58 7.12 -6.36
N VAL A 102 -7.49 6.43 -5.68
CA VAL A 102 -8.65 7.01 -5.00
C VAL A 102 -8.44 6.88 -3.49
N PHE A 103 -8.68 7.98 -2.78
CA PHE A 103 -8.62 8.04 -1.33
C PHE A 103 -10.00 8.43 -0.78
N PRO A 104 -10.71 7.51 -0.10
CA PRO A 104 -12.00 7.83 0.52
C PRO A 104 -11.93 8.99 1.50
N LEU A 105 -10.81 9.09 2.22
CA LEU A 105 -10.51 10.15 3.16
C LEU A 105 -9.12 10.73 2.89
N ASN A 106 -8.94 12.02 3.14
CA ASN A 106 -7.67 12.72 2.98
C ASN A 106 -7.39 13.71 4.14
N GLY A 107 -7.80 13.35 5.36
CA GLY A 107 -7.59 14.18 6.55
C GLY A 107 -6.12 14.31 6.95
N LYS A 108 -5.78 15.47 7.51
CA LYS A 108 -4.48 15.73 8.13
C LYS A 108 -4.46 15.15 9.54
N ILE A 109 -3.45 14.35 9.87
CA ILE A 109 -3.20 13.90 11.24
C ILE A 109 -2.50 15.03 12.01
N THR A 110 -3.02 15.37 13.19
CA THR A 110 -2.50 16.42 14.09
C THR A 110 -2.53 15.91 15.54
N GLY A 111 -2.13 16.75 16.51
CA GLY A 111 -2.28 16.41 17.93
C GLY A 111 -3.73 16.32 18.41
N TYR A 112 -4.68 16.89 17.66
CA TYR A 112 -6.11 16.90 17.97
C TYR A 112 -6.94 16.00 17.04
N TRP A 113 -6.34 15.54 15.93
CA TRP A 113 -6.96 14.66 14.96
C TRP A 113 -6.06 13.46 14.67
N SER A 114 -6.40 12.31 15.23
CA SER A 114 -5.58 11.10 15.21
C SER A 114 -5.94 10.16 14.04
N GLU A 115 -5.11 9.14 13.81
CA GLU A 115 -5.46 8.03 12.90
C GLU A 115 -6.71 7.28 13.35
N LYS A 116 -7.01 7.26 14.67
CA LYS A 116 -8.24 6.68 15.21
C LYS A 116 -9.46 7.50 14.78
N ASP A 117 -9.34 8.82 14.70
CA ASP A 117 -10.42 9.70 14.26
C ASP A 117 -10.70 9.52 12.77
N GLU A 118 -9.65 9.47 11.93
CA GLU A 118 -9.81 9.12 10.50
C GLU A 118 -10.46 7.74 10.33
N TYR A 119 -10.04 6.74 11.12
CA TYR A 119 -10.64 5.41 11.07
C TYR A 119 -12.13 5.41 11.42
N ASN A 120 -12.53 6.19 12.43
CA ASN A 120 -13.93 6.30 12.85
C ASN A 120 -14.80 6.96 11.78
N LEU A 121 -14.23 7.88 11.00
CA LEU A 121 -14.91 8.52 9.87
C LEU A 121 -14.98 7.61 8.63
N ALA A 122 -14.02 6.69 8.47
CA ALA A 122 -13.98 5.78 7.33
C ALA A 122 -15.21 4.87 7.30
N LYS A 123 -15.77 4.69 6.10
CA LYS A 123 -16.90 3.80 5.83
C LYS A 123 -16.40 2.51 5.20
N GLU A 124 -17.09 1.42 5.49
CA GLU A 124 -16.87 0.15 4.81
C GLU A 124 -17.24 0.27 3.33
N ILE A 125 -16.43 -0.36 2.48
CA ILE A 125 -16.62 -0.41 1.04
C ILE A 125 -16.69 -1.89 0.64
N LYS A 126 -17.67 -2.21 -0.20
CA LYS A 126 -17.85 -3.55 -0.75
C LYS A 126 -16.99 -3.74 -1.98
N PHE A 127 -16.20 -4.80 -1.99
CA PHE A 127 -15.36 -5.22 -3.11
C PHE A 127 -15.76 -6.62 -3.54
N ASP A 128 -15.92 -6.83 -4.84
CA ASP A 128 -16.01 -8.16 -5.45
C ASP A 128 -14.78 -8.34 -6.34
N VAL A 129 -13.76 -8.99 -5.78
CA VAL A 129 -12.44 -9.16 -6.41
C VAL A 129 -12.02 -10.63 -6.36
N SER A 130 -10.97 -10.99 -7.10
CA SER A 130 -10.49 -12.37 -7.23
C SER A 130 -10.16 -13.08 -5.91
N ILE A 131 -9.91 -12.31 -4.85
CA ILE A 131 -9.57 -12.79 -3.51
C ILE A 131 -10.78 -12.98 -2.60
N GLY A 132 -11.99 -12.75 -3.12
CA GLY A 132 -13.25 -12.88 -2.41
C GLY A 132 -14.05 -11.59 -2.37
N LYS A 133 -15.21 -11.69 -1.71
CA LYS A 133 -16.07 -10.54 -1.40
C LYS A 133 -15.65 -9.95 -0.08
N LEU A 134 -15.27 -8.68 -0.08
CA LEU A 134 -14.79 -7.94 1.09
C LEU A 134 -15.75 -6.79 1.40
N GLU A 135 -15.93 -6.47 2.67
CA GLU A 135 -16.65 -5.27 3.13
C GLU A 135 -15.76 -4.61 4.19
N GLU A 136 -14.91 -3.68 3.75
CA GLU A 136 -13.76 -3.22 4.55
C GLU A 136 -13.56 -1.72 4.47
N LYS A 137 -13.00 -1.14 5.53
CA LYS A 137 -12.52 0.24 5.52
C LYS A 137 -11.16 0.31 4.85
N VAL A 138 -11.02 1.20 3.86
CA VAL A 138 -9.77 1.36 3.10
C VAL A 138 -9.20 2.77 3.22
N ILE A 139 -7.87 2.84 3.22
CA ILE A 139 -7.12 4.10 3.13
C ILE A 139 -7.06 4.55 1.67
N SER A 140 -6.79 3.62 0.75
CA SER A 140 -6.74 3.94 -0.67
C SER A 140 -6.90 2.71 -1.56
N VAL A 141 -7.37 2.96 -2.79
CA VAL A 141 -7.41 1.99 -3.88
C VAL A 141 -6.55 2.50 -5.03
N TYR A 142 -5.59 1.69 -5.47
CA TYR A 142 -4.68 1.99 -6.57
C TYR A 142 -5.08 1.20 -7.81
N PHE A 143 -5.01 1.84 -8.98
CA PHE A 143 -5.32 1.27 -10.29
C PHE A 143 -4.09 1.26 -11.21
N TYR A 144 -4.04 0.29 -12.10
CA TYR A 144 -3.22 0.35 -13.31
C TYR A 144 -3.78 1.38 -14.27
N GLU A 145 -2.97 1.81 -15.24
CA GLU A 145 -3.39 2.77 -16.24
C GLU A 145 -4.52 2.23 -17.13
N SER A 146 -4.64 0.91 -17.29
CA SER A 146 -5.79 0.25 -17.93
C SER A 146 -7.11 0.39 -17.17
N GLY A 147 -7.06 0.81 -15.90
CA GLY A 147 -8.21 0.85 -15.01
C GLY A 147 -8.42 -0.42 -14.19
N SER A 148 -7.66 -1.50 -14.42
CA SER A 148 -7.67 -2.67 -13.52
C SER A 148 -7.15 -2.31 -12.13
N ILE A 149 -7.67 -2.96 -11.09
CA ILE A 149 -7.20 -2.76 -9.73
C ILE A 149 -5.75 -3.24 -9.58
N LYS A 150 -4.94 -2.42 -8.91
CA LYS A 150 -3.52 -2.70 -8.64
C LYS A 150 -3.26 -3.04 -7.19
N SER A 151 -3.89 -2.34 -6.26
CA SER A 151 -3.80 -2.65 -4.84
C SER A 151 -4.91 -2.00 -4.03
N ILE A 152 -5.15 -2.57 -2.85
CA ILE A 152 -6.01 -2.01 -1.80
C ILE A 152 -5.14 -1.85 -0.56
N THR A 153 -5.20 -0.66 0.05
CA THR A 153 -4.60 -0.39 1.35
C THR A 153 -5.72 -0.29 2.38
N PHE A 154 -5.69 -1.17 3.37
CA PHE A 154 -6.69 -1.26 4.42
C PHE A 154 -6.32 -0.40 5.62
N TRP A 155 -7.31 -0.10 6.45
CA TRP A 155 -7.03 0.29 7.83
C TRP A 155 -6.62 -0.94 8.63
N SER A 156 -5.48 -0.88 9.33
CA SER A 156 -4.83 -2.06 9.91
C SER A 156 -5.47 -2.62 11.19
N LYS A 157 -6.75 -2.31 11.44
CA LYS A 157 -7.45 -2.67 12.68
C LYS A 157 -8.35 -3.89 12.54
N ASP A 158 -8.62 -4.31 11.31
CA ASP A 158 -9.59 -5.36 11.01
C ASP A 158 -8.90 -6.67 10.62
N ASP A 159 -9.50 -7.80 11.00
CA ASP A 159 -9.06 -9.14 10.64
C ASP A 159 -9.57 -9.49 9.23
N ILE A 160 -8.84 -9.05 8.21
CA ILE A 160 -9.30 -9.16 6.83
C ILE A 160 -8.93 -10.54 6.27
N LYS A 161 -9.93 -11.39 6.03
CA LYS A 161 -9.74 -12.72 5.46
C LYS A 161 -9.83 -12.69 3.94
N ILE A 162 -8.83 -13.26 3.28
CA ILE A 162 -8.77 -13.33 1.81
C ILE A 162 -8.50 -14.76 1.33
N SER A 163 -8.93 -15.08 0.11
CA SER A 163 -8.49 -16.27 -0.61
C SER A 163 -7.19 -16.01 -1.36
N SER A 164 -6.22 -16.89 -1.21
CA SER A 164 -4.89 -16.81 -1.85
C SER A 164 -4.51 -18.15 -2.49
N PRO A 165 -3.45 -18.20 -3.33
CA PRO A 165 -2.92 -19.45 -3.87
C PRO A 165 -2.54 -20.50 -2.82
N ILE A 166 -2.24 -20.08 -1.58
CA ILE A 166 -1.90 -20.96 -0.46
C ILE A 166 -3.09 -21.23 0.49
N GLY A 167 -4.31 -20.93 0.05
CA GLY A 167 -5.53 -21.05 0.84
C GLY A 167 -5.97 -19.73 1.48
N ASN A 168 -6.84 -19.81 2.48
CA ASN A 168 -7.36 -18.63 3.15
C ASN A 168 -6.35 -18.08 4.17
N VAL A 169 -6.09 -16.78 4.10
CA VAL A 169 -5.13 -16.07 4.96
C VAL A 169 -5.74 -14.79 5.54
N TYR A 170 -5.11 -14.23 6.58
CA TYR A 170 -5.51 -12.96 7.19
C TYR A 170 -4.48 -11.87 6.89
N VAL A 171 -4.93 -10.67 6.54
CA VAL A 171 -4.09 -9.55 6.09
C VAL A 171 -4.31 -8.31 6.96
N ARG A 172 -3.30 -7.44 7.07
CA ARG A 172 -3.37 -6.23 7.94
C ARG A 172 -3.09 -4.88 7.26
N ILE A 173 -2.38 -4.84 6.14
CA ILE A 173 -1.99 -3.54 5.50
C ILE A 173 -2.59 -3.45 4.11
N GLY A 174 -2.44 -4.49 3.31
CA GLY A 174 -2.95 -4.44 1.96
C GLY A 174 -2.69 -5.69 1.15
N VAL A 175 -3.22 -5.63 -0.06
CA VAL A 175 -3.10 -6.63 -1.10
C VAL A 175 -2.77 -5.92 -2.41
N SER A 176 -2.01 -6.59 -3.28
CA SER A 176 -1.78 -6.13 -4.64
C SER A 176 -2.12 -7.20 -5.66
N PHE A 177 -2.42 -6.78 -6.88
CA PHE A 177 -2.89 -7.61 -7.96
C PHE A 177 -2.03 -7.44 -9.21
N TYR A 178 -1.96 -8.50 -10.01
CA TYR A 178 -1.60 -8.39 -11.42
C TYR A 178 -2.75 -7.73 -12.19
N GLU A 179 -2.45 -7.24 -13.39
CA GLU A 179 -3.44 -6.53 -14.21
C GLU A 179 -4.58 -7.45 -14.70
N ASP A 180 -4.33 -8.76 -14.74
CA ASP A 180 -5.34 -9.82 -14.98
C ASP A 180 -6.22 -10.12 -13.75
N GLY A 181 -6.01 -9.39 -12.65
CA GLY A 181 -6.79 -9.48 -11.42
C GLY A 181 -6.31 -10.55 -10.44
N LYS A 182 -5.30 -11.38 -10.76
CA LYS A 182 -4.80 -12.37 -9.80
C LYS A 182 -4.05 -11.71 -8.65
N LEU A 183 -4.12 -12.33 -7.46
CA LEU A 183 -3.37 -11.87 -6.30
C LEU A 183 -1.87 -11.94 -6.57
N LYS A 184 -1.21 -10.78 -6.46
CA LYS A 184 0.23 -10.63 -6.61
C LYS A 184 0.94 -10.68 -5.26
N SER A 185 0.41 -10.03 -4.23
CA SER A 185 1.02 -10.04 -2.90
C SER A 185 0.04 -9.66 -1.80
N PHE A 186 0.33 -10.05 -0.57
CA PHE A 186 -0.42 -9.65 0.63
C PHE A 186 0.49 -9.50 1.85
N GLU A 187 0.09 -8.65 2.79
CA GLU A 187 0.81 -8.44 4.04
C GLU A 187 0.16 -9.22 5.18
N PRO A 188 0.79 -10.29 5.70
CA PRO A 188 0.21 -11.14 6.73
C PRO A 188 -0.11 -10.36 8.01
N LEU A 189 -1.31 -10.61 8.58
CA LEU A 189 -1.68 -10.09 9.90
C LEU A 189 -0.79 -10.65 11.00
N LYS A 190 -0.44 -11.93 10.89
CA LYS A 190 0.35 -12.70 11.85
C LYS A 190 1.26 -13.68 11.11
N PRO A 191 2.26 -14.30 11.77
CA PRO A 191 3.03 -15.39 11.19
C PRO A 191 2.13 -16.41 10.48
N THR A 192 2.29 -16.48 9.16
CA THR A 192 1.46 -17.30 8.28
C THR A 192 2.34 -18.35 7.61
N ALA A 193 1.95 -19.62 7.74
CA ALA A 193 2.67 -20.72 7.12
C ALA A 193 2.52 -20.65 5.59
N VAL A 194 3.65 -20.54 4.88
CA VAL A 194 3.70 -20.48 3.42
C VAL A 194 4.46 -21.72 2.93
N PRO A 195 3.80 -22.66 2.22
CA PRO A 195 4.49 -23.75 1.54
C PRO A 195 5.39 -23.20 0.43
N THR A 196 6.67 -23.59 0.42
CA THR A 196 7.63 -23.21 -0.62
C THR A 196 8.39 -24.42 -1.15
N GLU A 197 9.18 -24.22 -2.20
CA GLU A 197 10.03 -25.25 -2.79
C GLU A 197 11.12 -25.78 -1.84
N ILE A 198 11.48 -25.01 -0.80
CA ILE A 198 12.46 -25.42 0.22
C ILE A 198 11.83 -25.84 1.55
N GLY A 199 10.49 -25.95 1.60
CA GLY A 199 9.71 -26.28 2.79
C GLY A 199 8.78 -25.15 3.25
N THR A 200 8.06 -25.38 4.36
CA THR A 200 7.11 -24.39 4.89
C THR A 200 7.83 -23.34 5.72
N ILE A 201 7.64 -22.06 5.39
CA ILE A 201 8.25 -20.93 6.11
C ILE A 201 7.14 -20.03 6.67
N MET A 202 7.32 -19.56 7.89
CA MET A 202 6.42 -18.58 8.51
C MET A 202 6.72 -17.18 7.96
N ALA A 203 5.85 -16.69 7.10
CA ALA A 203 5.94 -15.35 6.55
C ALA A 203 5.37 -14.32 7.53
N TYR A 204 6.19 -13.34 7.89
CA TYR A 204 5.84 -12.19 8.70
C TYR A 204 6.97 -11.17 8.66
N ASN A 205 6.62 -9.89 8.55
CA ASN A 205 7.58 -8.79 8.56
C ASN A 205 7.27 -7.84 9.70
N THR A 206 8.11 -7.85 10.72
CA THR A 206 8.05 -6.91 11.86
C THR A 206 8.31 -5.46 11.46
N GLN A 207 8.86 -5.22 10.27
CA GLN A 207 9.20 -3.90 9.72
C GLN A 207 8.28 -3.49 8.56
N ALA A 208 7.11 -4.14 8.40
CA ALA A 208 6.16 -3.77 7.36
C ALA A 208 5.65 -2.34 7.57
N ILE A 209 5.75 -1.51 6.54
CA ILE A 209 5.32 -0.11 6.58
C ILE A 209 3.86 -0.02 6.11
N GLY A 210 2.95 0.37 7.00
CA GLY A 210 1.51 0.46 6.75
C GLY A 210 1.04 1.62 5.85
N ILE A 211 1.93 2.20 5.04
CA ILE A 211 1.59 3.39 4.21
C ILE A 211 0.85 2.98 2.93
N HIS A 212 1.19 1.83 2.34
CA HIS A 212 0.59 1.36 1.08
C HIS A 212 0.54 -0.16 1.00
N GLY A 213 -0.54 -0.69 0.44
CA GLY A 213 -0.73 -2.11 0.13
C GLY A 213 0.06 -2.63 -1.09
N ASP A 214 0.98 -1.82 -1.62
CA ASP A 214 1.71 -2.10 -2.87
C ASP A 214 2.93 -3.00 -2.66
N SER A 215 3.48 -3.00 -1.43
CA SER A 215 4.72 -3.69 -1.09
C SER A 215 4.49 -4.55 0.14
N ASN A 216 4.21 -5.83 -0.11
CA ASN A 216 3.85 -6.76 0.94
C ASN A 216 4.86 -7.90 1.07
N SER A 217 4.80 -8.59 2.21
CA SER A 217 5.76 -9.61 2.59
C SER A 217 5.64 -10.91 1.81
N VAL A 218 4.44 -11.38 1.46
CA VAL A 218 4.25 -12.59 0.65
C VAL A 218 3.91 -12.20 -0.78
N LYS A 219 4.68 -12.67 -1.75
CA LYS A 219 4.49 -12.40 -3.17
C LYS A 219 4.37 -13.68 -3.96
N PHE A 220 3.55 -13.63 -5.01
CA PHE A 220 3.29 -14.73 -5.92
C PHE A 220 3.66 -14.35 -7.34
N PHE A 221 4.14 -15.32 -8.09
CA PHE A 221 4.13 -15.30 -9.53
C PHE A 221 2.70 -15.30 -10.07
N ASN A 222 2.51 -14.90 -11.32
CA ASN A 222 1.18 -14.85 -11.94
C ASN A 222 0.52 -16.25 -12.14
N ASN A 223 1.28 -17.33 -11.93
CA ASN A 223 0.78 -18.70 -11.92
C ASN A 223 0.35 -19.18 -10.52
N GLY A 224 0.50 -18.34 -9.48
CA GLY A 224 0.18 -18.66 -8.08
C GLY A 224 1.32 -19.27 -7.26
N GLY A 225 2.46 -19.60 -7.88
CA GLY A 225 3.66 -20.03 -7.16
C GLY A 225 4.23 -18.91 -6.30
N VAL A 226 4.90 -19.25 -5.20
CA VAL A 226 5.54 -18.25 -4.30
C VAL A 226 6.76 -17.65 -5.01
N GLU A 227 6.76 -16.33 -5.19
CA GLU A 227 7.86 -15.56 -5.77
C GLU A 227 8.86 -15.15 -4.69
N SER A 228 8.36 -14.63 -3.57
CA SER A 228 9.20 -14.24 -2.45
C SER A 228 8.40 -14.18 -1.16
N LEU A 229 9.08 -14.36 -0.04
CA LEU A 229 8.51 -14.07 1.27
C LEU A 229 9.54 -13.45 2.22
N ILE A 230 9.04 -12.71 3.22
CA ILE A 230 9.83 -12.19 4.33
C ILE A 230 9.48 -12.95 5.60
N THR A 231 10.50 -13.36 6.36
CA THR A 231 10.33 -13.96 7.69
C THR A 231 11.09 -13.19 8.76
N SER A 232 10.43 -12.99 9.90
CA SER A 232 11.01 -12.46 11.15
C SER A 232 11.17 -13.55 12.22
N THR A 233 10.85 -14.81 11.90
CA THR A 233 10.81 -15.93 12.88
C THR A 233 11.70 -17.10 12.53
N ASP A 234 11.86 -17.38 11.24
CA ASP A 234 12.40 -18.67 10.81
C ASP A 234 13.87 -18.57 10.47
N SER A 235 14.63 -19.54 10.97
CA SER A 235 16.01 -19.79 10.56
C SER A 235 16.05 -20.94 9.55
N ILE A 236 17.00 -20.86 8.62
CA ILE A 236 17.13 -21.77 7.49
C ILE A 236 18.58 -22.26 7.45
N GLU A 237 18.77 -23.53 7.78
CA GLU A 237 20.05 -24.22 7.59
C GLU A 237 20.07 -24.84 6.18
N VAL A 238 21.11 -24.50 5.42
CA VAL A 238 21.36 -25.01 4.06
C VAL A 238 22.55 -25.95 4.12
N ILE A 239 22.38 -27.18 3.66
CA ILE A 239 23.42 -28.22 3.69
C ILE A 239 23.72 -28.70 2.27
N SER A 240 24.97 -28.57 1.82
CA SER A 240 25.40 -29.08 0.52
C SER A 240 25.47 -30.60 0.49
N LYS A 241 25.48 -31.20 -0.71
CA LYS A 241 25.75 -32.65 -0.90
C LYS A 241 27.08 -33.12 -0.29
N LYS A 242 28.03 -32.21 -0.04
CA LYS A 242 29.33 -32.49 0.61
C LYS A 242 29.29 -32.31 2.14
N GLY A 243 28.15 -31.90 2.70
CA GLY A 243 27.97 -31.66 4.14
C GLY A 243 28.37 -30.26 4.62
N GLU A 244 28.69 -29.33 3.72
CA GLU A 244 28.96 -27.94 4.09
C GLU A 244 27.66 -27.26 4.52
N LYS A 245 27.70 -26.50 5.62
CA LYS A 245 26.53 -25.89 6.24
C LYS A 245 26.56 -24.38 6.16
N SER A 246 25.41 -23.76 5.99
CA SER A 246 25.21 -22.30 6.09
C SER A 246 23.88 -22.02 6.80
N LEU A 247 23.86 -21.02 7.69
CA LEU A 247 22.67 -20.63 8.45
C LEU A 247 22.22 -19.22 8.08
N TYR A 248 20.93 -19.08 7.76
CA TYR A 248 20.28 -17.80 7.47
C TYR A 248 19.13 -17.58 8.44
N GLU A 249 19.16 -16.47 9.16
CA GLU A 249 18.14 -16.15 10.16
C GLU A 249 17.85 -14.64 10.24
N PRO A 250 16.69 -14.22 10.76
CA PRO A 250 16.48 -12.84 11.17
C PRO A 250 17.55 -12.41 12.17
N LEU A 251 17.98 -11.15 12.12
CA LEU A 251 18.90 -10.60 13.13
C LEU A 251 18.19 -9.69 14.11
N LEU A 252 18.90 -9.32 15.16
CA LEU A 252 18.54 -8.23 16.06
C LEU A 252 19.50 -7.06 15.86
N ARG A 253 18.96 -5.84 15.88
CA ARG A 253 19.74 -4.60 15.98
C ARG A 253 19.13 -3.69 17.05
N PRO A 254 19.91 -2.82 17.71
CA PRO A 254 19.34 -1.79 18.58
C PRO A 254 18.35 -0.91 17.80
N SER A 255 17.22 -0.56 18.41
CA SER A 255 16.30 0.42 17.83
C SER A 255 16.96 1.78 17.76
N VAL A 256 16.58 2.55 16.75
CA VAL A 256 17.01 3.96 16.61
C VAL A 256 16.22 4.87 17.55
N ILE A 257 15.06 4.42 18.04
CA ILE A 257 14.13 5.21 18.86
C ILE A 257 14.26 4.87 20.35
N ASP A 258 14.46 3.59 20.68
CA ASP A 258 14.58 3.11 22.06
C ASP A 258 15.82 2.20 22.22
N GLU A 259 16.84 2.70 22.93
CA GLU A 259 18.09 1.98 23.16
C GLU A 259 17.93 0.67 23.95
N ASN A 260 16.83 0.50 24.68
CA ASN A 260 16.50 -0.72 25.41
C ASN A 260 15.76 -1.75 24.53
N PHE A 261 15.41 -1.39 23.30
CA PHE A 261 14.66 -2.22 22.39
C PHE A 261 15.54 -2.78 21.26
N MET A 262 15.41 -4.08 21.01
CA MET A 262 16.06 -4.75 19.89
C MET A 262 15.04 -4.98 18.77
N GLU A 263 15.26 -4.35 17.62
CA GLU A 263 14.47 -4.55 16.42
C GLU A 263 14.91 -5.81 15.67
N VAL A 264 13.94 -6.61 15.25
CA VAL A 264 14.19 -7.70 14.31
C VAL A 264 14.46 -7.13 12.92
N VAL A 265 15.59 -7.50 12.33
CA VAL A 265 15.94 -7.32 10.92
C VAL A 265 15.52 -8.58 10.17
N PRO A 266 14.42 -8.55 9.40
CA PRO A 266 13.86 -9.73 8.75
C PRO A 266 14.77 -10.32 7.66
N LEU A 267 14.59 -11.61 7.40
CA LEU A 267 15.20 -12.32 6.28
C LEU A 267 14.23 -12.32 5.09
N ASN A 268 14.71 -11.89 3.92
CA ASN A 268 13.96 -11.97 2.67
C ASN A 268 14.45 -13.16 1.83
N ILE A 269 13.50 -13.89 1.27
CA ILE A 269 13.70 -15.15 0.57
C ILE A 269 12.99 -15.04 -0.79
N GLU A 270 13.75 -15.15 -1.86
CA GLU A 270 13.27 -15.02 -3.23
C GLU A 270 13.46 -16.35 -3.97
N PHE A 271 12.47 -16.76 -4.76
CA PHE A 271 12.49 -17.97 -5.58
C PHE A 271 12.53 -17.57 -7.05
N CYS A 272 13.48 -18.12 -7.82
CA CYS A 272 13.72 -17.77 -9.22
C CYS A 272 13.93 -19.05 -10.04
N GLY A 273 12.85 -19.72 -10.41
CA GLY A 273 12.92 -21.08 -10.96
C GLY A 273 13.51 -22.04 -9.92
N GLN A 274 14.43 -22.92 -10.31
CA GLN A 274 15.07 -23.90 -9.40
C GLN A 274 16.12 -23.28 -8.44
N LYS A 275 15.98 -22.00 -8.09
CA LYS A 275 16.94 -21.28 -7.25
C LYS A 275 16.24 -20.54 -6.12
N VAL A 276 16.89 -20.53 -4.96
CA VAL A 276 16.49 -19.71 -3.81
C VAL A 276 17.60 -18.73 -3.44
N LYS A 277 17.21 -17.50 -3.15
CA LYS A 277 18.10 -16.39 -2.80
C LYS A 277 17.74 -15.81 -1.44
N PHE A 278 18.77 -15.58 -0.63
CA PHE A 278 18.65 -15.00 0.70
C PHE A 278 19.20 -13.57 0.72
N THR A 279 18.41 -12.64 1.22
CA THR A 279 18.81 -11.23 1.39
C THR A 279 18.38 -10.71 2.75
N ARG A 280 19.12 -9.73 3.29
CA ARG A 280 18.77 -9.06 4.54
C ARG A 280 19.00 -7.56 4.40
N GLY A 281 17.92 -6.78 4.47
CA GLY A 281 17.95 -5.38 4.05
C GLY A 281 18.39 -5.28 2.58
N SER A 282 19.40 -4.46 2.30
CA SER A 282 20.00 -4.33 0.96
C SER A 282 21.13 -5.33 0.68
N LYS A 283 21.51 -6.16 1.66
CA LYS A 283 22.65 -7.06 1.53
C LYS A 283 22.24 -8.40 0.94
N PHE A 284 22.80 -8.73 -0.22
CA PHE A 284 22.80 -10.10 -0.75
C PHE A 284 23.64 -11.00 0.15
N LEU A 285 23.07 -12.14 0.55
CA LEU A 285 23.77 -13.13 1.36
C LEU A 285 24.29 -14.24 0.44
N SER A 286 23.38 -15.02 -0.15
CA SER A 286 23.71 -16.18 -0.99
C SER A 286 22.56 -16.56 -1.93
N GLU A 287 22.87 -17.38 -2.92
CA GLU A 287 21.94 -18.05 -3.84
C GLU A 287 22.29 -19.54 -3.93
N TYR A 288 21.26 -20.39 -4.01
CA TYR A 288 21.41 -21.85 -4.08
C TYR A 288 20.50 -22.44 -5.15
N ALA A 289 21.00 -23.43 -5.90
CA ALA A 289 20.16 -24.30 -6.72
C ALA A 289 19.45 -25.30 -5.80
N ILE A 290 18.12 -25.35 -5.83
CA ILE A 290 17.32 -26.08 -4.83
C ILE A 290 17.65 -27.58 -4.85
N ASP A 291 17.84 -28.17 -6.03
CA ASP A 291 18.13 -29.62 -6.20
C ASP A 291 19.53 -30.06 -5.73
N ASP A 292 20.40 -29.10 -5.39
CA ASP A 292 21.78 -29.37 -4.94
C ASP A 292 21.98 -29.28 -3.43
N TYR A 293 20.96 -28.83 -2.70
CA TYR A 293 21.05 -28.56 -1.27
C TYR A 293 19.83 -29.10 -0.52
N ASN A 294 20.05 -29.48 0.74
CA ASN A 294 18.97 -29.76 1.68
C ASN A 294 18.72 -28.51 2.53
N PHE A 295 17.44 -28.20 2.76
CA PHE A 295 17.00 -27.05 3.54
C PHE A 295 16.28 -27.52 4.79
N TYR A 296 16.68 -27.00 5.94
CA TYR A 296 16.05 -27.28 7.23
C TYR A 296 15.56 -25.97 7.84
N ILE A 297 14.24 -25.87 8.01
CA ILE A 297 13.59 -24.67 8.52
C ILE A 297 13.25 -24.89 9.99
N LYS A 298 13.67 -23.94 10.83
CA LYS A 298 13.35 -23.92 12.26
C LYS A 298 12.68 -22.60 12.61
N SER A 299 11.39 -22.68 12.93
CA SER A 299 10.61 -21.54 13.40
C SER A 299 10.90 -21.24 14.86
N SER A 300 11.06 -19.95 15.16
CA SER A 300 11.14 -19.44 16.53
C SER A 300 9.92 -18.56 16.82
N PRO A 301 9.32 -18.65 18.01
CA PRO A 301 8.21 -17.77 18.37
C PRO A 301 8.68 -16.31 18.38
N LEU A 302 7.87 -15.40 17.85
CA LEU A 302 8.07 -13.97 18.08
C LEU A 302 7.92 -13.72 19.58
N ARG A 303 8.93 -13.11 20.19
CA ARG A 303 8.77 -12.58 21.55
C ARG A 303 7.96 -11.29 21.43
N GLU A 304 6.75 -11.30 21.96
CA GLU A 304 5.88 -10.12 22.08
C GLU A 304 6.48 -9.17 23.11
N ASN A 305 7.50 -8.42 22.73
CA ASN A 305 7.84 -7.19 23.42
C ASN A 305 7.77 -6.13 22.33
N SER A 306 6.72 -5.32 22.31
CA SER A 306 6.70 -4.06 21.57
C SER A 306 6.46 -2.94 22.58
N PRO A 307 7.31 -1.89 22.60
CA PRO A 307 7.14 -0.78 23.53
C PRO A 307 5.93 0.11 23.21
N CYS A 308 5.24 -0.10 22.07
CA CYS A 308 4.13 0.75 21.62
C CYS A 308 2.72 0.23 21.93
N SER A 309 2.55 -0.90 22.62
CA SER A 309 1.22 -1.36 23.05
C SER A 309 0.66 -0.63 24.28
N SER A 310 1.42 0.32 24.85
CA SER A 310 1.04 1.06 26.06
C SER A 310 0.64 2.52 25.82
N CYS A 311 0.49 2.98 24.58
CA CYS A 311 -0.14 4.28 24.30
C CYS A 311 -1.67 4.16 24.37
N GLU A 312 -2.19 3.75 25.53
CA GLU A 312 -3.53 4.16 25.95
C GLU A 312 -3.42 5.64 26.35
N GLY A 313 -3.72 6.52 25.39
CA GLY A 313 -3.86 7.94 25.67
C GLY A 313 -5.00 8.17 26.64
N TYR A 314 -4.66 8.83 27.76
CA TYR A 314 -5.60 9.48 28.67
C TYR A 314 -6.49 10.49 27.95
#